data_AF-A0A517ZDI7-F1
#
_entry.id   AF-A0A517ZDI7-F1
#
_cell.length_a   1.000
_cell.length_b   1.000
_cell.length_c   1.000
_cell.angle_alpha   90.00
_cell.angle_beta   90.00
_cell.angle_gamma   90.00
#
_symmetry.space_group_name_H-M   'P 1'
#
loop_
_entity.id
_entity.type
_entity.pdbx_description
1 polymer ?
#
loop_
_entity_poly.entity_id
_entity_poly.type
_entity_poly.pdbx_seq_one_letter_code
_entity_poly.pdbx_strand_id
1 'polypeptide(L)'
;MDRQSPLFLAFPIGYWFGVRIRISWLFPLLAVVFWFRFGFSLGSLLFGILIGSVLIHELFHVFGARMTGGSGDDILLWPLGGLATVRTAPNLRSELVTTGAGPFANLLLCLATLPVVHAAGLLGSAANLVTIPYAEMPNNVLQGTLVLVFSLNWKLMWLNLLPAYPLDGGRILQALVATRTDAESAWTLCHRIGIITGVVLAFGGLIFDEVWLVMLGFLIVTLGIQEFYMSQLVERFDDSFMGYDFSQGYTSLERSASDPQSRPPRKGLLQRWKQKRAEERRLRDERERAETVQKLDELLDKVHREGMDSLSPAEKRFLRQASERFRSQDGAQQ
;
A
#
# COMPACT_ATOMS: atom_id res chain seq x y z
N MET A 1 3.01 0.24 -10.69
CA MET A 1 2.23 -1.02 -10.61
C MET A 1 2.47 -1.79 -11.89
N ASP A 2 3.40 -2.75 -11.86
CA ASP A 2 3.61 -3.64 -13.01
C ASP A 2 2.49 -4.69 -13.06
N ARG A 3 1.79 -4.73 -14.19
CA ARG A 3 0.47 -5.35 -14.37
C ARG A 3 0.56 -6.82 -14.81
N GLN A 4 1.40 -7.62 -14.17
CA GLN A 4 1.68 -8.99 -14.66
C GLN A 4 1.27 -10.13 -13.72
N SER A 5 0.67 -9.88 -12.55
CA SER A 5 0.10 -11.00 -11.77
C SER A 5 -1.22 -11.45 -12.39
N PRO A 6 -1.44 -12.77 -12.58
CA PRO A 6 -2.65 -13.30 -13.21
C PRO A 6 -3.94 -12.92 -12.47
N LEU A 7 -3.86 -12.57 -11.18
CA LEU A 7 -4.98 -12.07 -10.39
C LEU A 7 -5.50 -10.68 -10.85
N PHE A 8 -4.70 -9.91 -11.58
CA PHE A 8 -5.05 -8.57 -12.09
C PHE A 8 -5.30 -8.54 -13.60
N LEU A 9 -5.43 -9.69 -14.25
CA LEU A 9 -5.94 -9.76 -15.63
C LEU A 9 -7.33 -9.13 -15.67
N ALA A 10 -7.42 -8.01 -16.38
CA ALA A 10 -8.61 -7.19 -16.39
C ALA A 10 -8.96 -6.72 -17.80
N PHE A 11 -10.24 -6.75 -18.11
CA PHE A 11 -10.78 -6.31 -19.39
C PHE A 11 -11.29 -4.87 -19.26
N PRO A 12 -10.87 -3.94 -20.13
CA PRO A 12 -11.42 -2.59 -20.15
C PRO A 12 -12.87 -2.63 -20.65
N ILE A 13 -13.76 -1.95 -19.93
CA ILE A 13 -15.19 -1.86 -20.28
C ILE A 13 -15.51 -0.51 -20.91
N GLY A 14 -14.92 0.56 -20.39
CA GLY A 14 -15.17 1.91 -20.90
C GLY A 14 -14.73 3.02 -19.95
N TYR A 15 -15.20 4.23 -20.22
CA TYR A 15 -14.94 5.44 -19.43
C TYR A 15 -16.23 6.03 -18.89
N TRP A 16 -16.41 6.06 -17.57
CA TRP A 16 -17.56 6.69 -16.91
C TRP A 16 -17.08 7.79 -15.96
N PHE A 17 -17.70 8.97 -15.99
CA PHE A 17 -17.32 10.13 -15.16
C PHE A 17 -15.82 10.51 -15.20
N GLY A 18 -15.18 10.29 -16.36
CA GLY A 18 -13.74 10.52 -16.54
C GLY A 18 -12.84 9.47 -15.89
N VAL A 19 -13.40 8.31 -15.50
CA VAL A 19 -12.69 7.19 -14.87
C VAL A 19 -12.73 5.99 -15.80
N ARG A 20 -11.58 5.35 -16.02
CA ARG A 20 -11.51 4.09 -16.78
C ARG A 20 -12.03 2.94 -15.91
N ILE A 21 -12.99 2.18 -16.40
CA ILE A 21 -13.52 1.01 -15.69
C ILE A 21 -12.93 -0.27 -16.31
N ARG A 22 -12.37 -1.12 -15.46
CA ARG A 22 -11.85 -2.45 -15.81
C ARG A 22 -12.51 -3.51 -14.93
N ILE A 23 -12.82 -4.67 -15.49
CA ILE A 23 -13.33 -5.82 -14.72
C ILE A 23 -12.28 -6.91 -14.68
N SER A 24 -12.03 -7.44 -13.48
CA SER A 24 -11.19 -8.62 -13.28
C SER A 24 -11.83 -9.87 -13.89
N TRP A 25 -11.00 -10.77 -14.42
CA TRP A 25 -11.41 -12.09 -14.92
C TRP A 25 -12.13 -12.98 -13.89
N LEU A 26 -12.06 -12.66 -12.60
CA LEU A 26 -12.76 -13.40 -11.55
C LEU A 26 -14.28 -13.20 -11.54
N PHE A 27 -14.81 -12.14 -12.17
CA PHE A 27 -16.25 -11.90 -12.24
C PHE A 27 -17.02 -12.99 -13.00
N PRO A 28 -16.56 -13.43 -14.19
CA PRO A 28 -17.13 -14.60 -14.86
C PRO A 28 -17.16 -15.86 -13.98
N LEU A 29 -16.09 -16.15 -13.24
CA LEU A 29 -16.06 -17.29 -12.32
C LEU A 29 -17.10 -17.14 -11.19
N LEU A 30 -17.20 -15.94 -10.63
CA LEU A 30 -18.19 -15.62 -9.60
C LEU A 30 -19.63 -15.75 -10.12
N ALA A 31 -19.91 -15.32 -11.36
CA ALA A 31 -21.21 -15.48 -12.00
C ALA A 31 -21.59 -16.97 -12.10
N VAL A 32 -20.65 -17.82 -12.52
CA VAL A 32 -20.83 -19.27 -12.60
C VAL A 32 -21.14 -19.87 -11.22
N VAL A 33 -20.41 -19.45 -10.18
CA VAL A 33 -20.68 -19.86 -8.78
C VAL A 33 -22.10 -19.47 -8.35
N PHE A 34 -22.54 -18.25 -8.68
CA PHE A 34 -23.88 -17.78 -8.34
C PHE A 34 -24.96 -18.57 -9.08
N TRP A 35 -24.75 -18.90 -10.35
CA TRP A 35 -25.66 -19.74 -11.13
C TRP A 35 -25.77 -21.16 -10.57
N PHE A 36 -24.66 -21.78 -10.18
CA PHE A 36 -24.68 -23.11 -9.55
C PHE A 36 -25.36 -23.09 -8.19
N ARG A 37 -25.18 -22.03 -7.39
CA ARG A 37 -25.68 -21.97 -6.01
C ARG A 37 -27.14 -21.52 -5.89
N PHE A 38 -27.60 -20.63 -6.76
CA PHE A 38 -28.91 -19.96 -6.67
C PHE A 38 -29.79 -20.19 -7.90
N GLY A 39 -29.29 -20.89 -8.92
CA GLY A 39 -29.95 -21.02 -10.22
C GLY A 39 -29.68 -19.82 -11.13
N PHE A 40 -29.99 -19.97 -12.42
CA PHE A 40 -29.64 -18.97 -13.43
C PHE A 40 -30.33 -17.61 -13.21
N SER A 41 -31.63 -17.60 -12.92
CA SER A 41 -32.41 -16.36 -12.78
C SER A 41 -31.98 -15.54 -11.55
N LEU A 42 -32.10 -16.13 -10.35
CA LEU A 42 -31.73 -15.49 -9.09
C LEU A 42 -30.22 -15.22 -9.01
N GLY A 43 -29.39 -16.16 -9.49
CA GLY A 43 -27.94 -15.99 -9.53
C GLY A 43 -27.53 -14.79 -10.41
N SER A 44 -28.15 -14.61 -11.58
CA SER A 44 -27.89 -13.45 -12.44
C SER A 44 -28.34 -12.13 -11.81
N LEU A 45 -29.48 -12.13 -11.11
CA LEU A 45 -29.96 -10.96 -10.39
C LEU A 45 -29.00 -10.56 -9.26
N LEU A 46 -28.63 -11.51 -8.40
CA LEU A 46 -27.68 -11.30 -7.31
C LEU A 46 -26.32 -10.82 -7.82
N PHE A 47 -25.82 -11.42 -8.90
CA PHE A 47 -24.58 -11.00 -9.54
C PHE A 47 -24.65 -9.58 -10.10
N GLY A 48 -25.74 -9.21 -10.76
CA GLY A 48 -25.96 -7.86 -11.26
C GLY A 48 -26.02 -6.82 -10.13
N ILE A 49 -26.72 -7.14 -9.04
CA ILE A 49 -26.77 -6.29 -7.84
C ILE A 49 -25.37 -6.14 -7.23
N LEU A 50 -24.61 -7.23 -7.12
CA LEU A 50 -23.26 -7.21 -6.58
C LEU A 50 -22.33 -6.31 -7.41
N ILE A 51 -22.27 -6.49 -8.73
CA ILE A 51 -21.48 -5.62 -9.61
C ILE A 51 -21.90 -4.16 -9.47
N GLY A 52 -23.21 -3.89 -9.52
CA GLY A 52 -23.73 -2.53 -9.40
C GLY A 52 -23.34 -1.88 -8.08
N SER A 53 -23.45 -2.64 -6.98
CA SER A 53 -23.13 -2.16 -5.63
C SER A 53 -21.62 -1.91 -5.48
N VAL A 54 -20.77 -2.83 -5.93
CA VAL A 54 -19.30 -2.65 -5.91
C VAL A 54 -18.89 -1.46 -6.80
N LEU A 55 -19.51 -1.29 -7.97
CA LEU A 55 -19.22 -0.14 -8.82
C LEU A 55 -19.59 1.19 -8.16
N ILE A 56 -20.78 1.27 -7.55
CA ILE A 56 -21.21 2.48 -6.81
C ILE A 56 -20.24 2.76 -5.65
N HIS A 57 -19.84 1.71 -4.92
CA HIS A 57 -18.85 1.78 -3.85
C HIS A 57 -17.52 2.39 -4.32
N GLU A 58 -16.95 1.88 -5.42
CA GLU A 58 -15.70 2.40 -6.00
C GLU A 58 -15.83 3.84 -6.52
N LEU A 59 -16.96 4.18 -7.13
CA LEU A 59 -17.22 5.55 -7.58
C LEU A 59 -17.22 6.54 -6.41
N PHE A 60 -17.73 6.12 -5.24
CA PHE A 60 -17.70 6.94 -4.04
C PHE A 60 -16.28 7.14 -3.50
N HIS A 61 -15.40 6.14 -3.57
CA HIS A 61 -13.98 6.37 -3.27
C HIS A 61 -13.37 7.46 -4.16
N VAL A 62 -13.59 7.37 -5.47
CA VAL A 62 -13.10 8.40 -6.41
C VAL A 62 -13.70 9.77 -6.10
N PHE A 63 -14.99 9.83 -5.78
CA PHE A 63 -15.65 11.06 -5.40
C PHE A 63 -15.06 11.65 -4.11
N GLY A 64 -14.88 10.85 -3.06
CA GLY A 64 -14.27 11.26 -1.79
C GLY A 64 -12.84 11.79 -1.95
N ALA A 65 -12.05 11.19 -2.83
CA ALA A 65 -10.73 11.71 -3.15
C ALA A 65 -10.79 13.04 -3.89
N ARG A 66 -11.61 13.15 -4.95
CA ARG A 66 -11.77 14.41 -5.70
C ARG A 66 -12.26 15.55 -4.82
N MET A 67 -13.18 15.28 -3.88
CA MET A 67 -13.67 16.26 -2.91
C MET A 67 -12.58 16.79 -1.97
N THR A 68 -11.52 16.01 -1.73
CA THR A 68 -10.44 16.35 -0.80
C THR A 68 -9.15 16.75 -1.50
N GLY A 69 -9.20 16.97 -2.83
CA GLY A 69 -8.07 17.41 -3.65
C GLY A 69 -7.21 16.28 -4.22
N GLY A 70 -7.64 15.02 -4.07
CA GLY A 70 -7.04 13.85 -4.71
C GLY A 70 -7.54 13.60 -6.13
N SER A 71 -7.03 12.54 -6.76
CA SER A 71 -7.44 12.09 -8.10
C SER A 71 -7.79 10.60 -8.13
N GLY A 72 -8.54 10.19 -9.14
CA GLY A 72 -8.96 8.81 -9.35
C GLY A 72 -9.29 8.61 -10.82
N ASP A 73 -8.42 7.88 -11.51
CA ASP A 73 -8.39 7.83 -12.98
C ASP A 73 -8.76 6.44 -13.52
N ASP A 74 -8.70 5.42 -12.67
CA ASP A 74 -8.90 4.01 -13.06
C ASP A 74 -9.52 3.22 -11.90
N ILE A 75 -10.61 2.50 -12.18
CA ILE A 75 -11.31 1.59 -11.28
C ILE A 75 -11.15 0.18 -11.83
N LEU A 76 -10.50 -0.69 -11.06
CA LEU A 76 -10.52 -2.12 -11.30
C LEU A 76 -11.56 -2.74 -10.37
N LEU A 77 -12.69 -3.17 -10.93
CA LEU A 77 -13.67 -3.95 -10.18
C LEU A 77 -13.07 -5.32 -9.85
N TRP A 78 -13.12 -5.67 -8.57
CA TRP A 78 -12.66 -6.96 -8.06
C TRP A 78 -13.68 -7.53 -7.04
N PRO A 79 -13.90 -8.86 -6.97
CA PRO A 79 -15.03 -9.47 -6.24
C PRO A 79 -15.16 -9.14 -4.76
N LEU A 80 -14.06 -8.83 -4.08
CA LEU A 80 -14.04 -8.45 -2.66
C LEU A 80 -13.94 -6.93 -2.43
N GLY A 81 -14.15 -6.12 -3.48
CA GLY A 81 -13.90 -4.68 -3.47
C GLY A 81 -12.96 -4.31 -4.61
N GLY A 82 -13.09 -3.12 -5.18
CA GLY A 82 -12.28 -2.68 -6.31
C GLY A 82 -10.91 -2.14 -5.88
N LEU A 83 -9.90 -2.45 -6.69
CA LEU A 83 -8.63 -1.72 -6.62
C LEU A 83 -8.79 -0.43 -7.44
N ALA A 84 -9.59 0.51 -6.95
CA ALA A 84 -9.54 1.86 -7.49
C ALA A 84 -8.16 2.45 -7.19
N THR A 85 -7.42 2.85 -8.24
CA THR A 85 -6.16 3.57 -8.07
C THR A 85 -6.49 5.01 -7.75
N VAL A 86 -6.82 5.23 -6.49
CA VAL A 86 -7.16 6.55 -5.97
C VAL A 86 -5.91 7.14 -5.33
N ARG A 87 -5.51 8.33 -5.78
CA ARG A 87 -4.44 9.11 -5.18
C ARG A 87 -5.06 10.12 -4.24
N THR A 88 -4.90 9.91 -2.94
CA THR A 88 -5.37 10.83 -1.91
C THR A 88 -4.41 12.00 -1.77
N ALA A 89 -4.92 13.15 -1.31
CA ALA A 89 -4.06 14.25 -0.90
C ALA A 89 -3.28 13.82 0.37
N PRO A 90 -2.06 14.34 0.63
CA PRO A 90 -1.21 13.91 1.74
C PRO A 90 -1.69 14.48 3.08
N ASN A 91 -2.94 14.21 3.44
CA ASN A 91 -3.55 14.59 4.69
C ASN A 91 -4.49 13.48 5.17
N LEU A 92 -4.50 13.25 6.48
CA LEU A 92 -5.31 12.21 7.13
C LEU A 92 -6.80 12.33 6.78
N ARG A 93 -7.30 13.56 6.68
CA ARG A 93 -8.72 13.80 6.37
C ARG A 93 -9.08 13.28 4.98
N SER A 94 -8.23 13.50 3.98
CA SER A 94 -8.41 13.03 2.61
C SER A 94 -8.42 11.51 2.56
N GLU A 95 -7.48 10.88 3.28
CA GLU A 95 -7.41 9.43 3.39
C GLU A 95 -8.67 8.85 4.03
N LEU A 96 -9.07 9.35 5.20
CA LEU A 96 -10.27 8.87 5.90
C LEU A 96 -11.58 9.13 5.14
N VAL A 97 -11.71 10.31 4.50
CA VAL A 97 -12.90 10.62 3.69
C VAL A 97 -12.95 9.73 2.45
N THR A 98 -11.81 9.53 1.78
CA THR A 98 -11.72 8.68 0.59
C THR A 98 -12.06 7.24 0.94
N THR A 99 -11.39 6.66 1.93
CA THR A 99 -11.59 5.27 2.33
C THR A 99 -12.96 5.05 2.97
N GLY A 100 -13.49 6.02 3.71
CA GLY A 100 -14.83 5.94 4.28
C GLY A 100 -15.97 6.12 3.26
N ALA A 101 -15.69 6.71 2.09
CA ALA A 101 -16.72 6.99 1.09
C ALA A 101 -17.36 5.74 0.50
N GLY A 102 -16.58 4.67 0.27
CA GLY A 102 -17.11 3.39 -0.22
C GLY A 102 -18.15 2.79 0.72
N PRO A 103 -17.81 2.49 2.00
CA PRO A 103 -18.78 1.98 2.96
C PRO A 103 -19.98 2.92 3.16
N PHE A 104 -19.75 4.23 3.06
CA PHE A 104 -20.84 5.22 3.09
C PHE A 104 -21.81 5.07 1.91
N ALA A 105 -21.33 4.73 0.72
CA ALA A 105 -22.18 4.45 -0.44
C ALA A 105 -23.11 3.25 -0.18
N ASN A 106 -22.56 2.17 0.37
CA ASN A 106 -23.32 0.98 0.74
C ASN A 106 -24.37 1.31 1.82
N LEU A 107 -24.01 2.15 2.79
CA LEU A 107 -24.95 2.64 3.80
C LEU A 107 -26.10 3.44 3.18
N LEU A 108 -25.82 4.33 2.23
CA LEU A 108 -26.86 5.08 1.52
C LEU A 108 -27.82 4.15 0.77
N LEU A 109 -27.31 3.11 0.11
CA LEU A 109 -28.13 2.11 -0.56
C LEU A 109 -29.00 1.32 0.45
N CYS A 110 -28.46 0.99 1.62
CA CYS A 110 -29.24 0.37 2.71
C CYS A 110 -30.35 1.30 3.20
N LEU A 111 -30.05 2.57 3.46
CA LEU A 111 -31.04 3.55 3.92
C LEU A 111 -32.14 3.79 2.89
N ALA A 112 -31.80 3.84 1.60
CA ALA A 112 -32.76 4.01 0.52
C ALA A 112 -33.73 2.81 0.38
N THR A 113 -33.26 1.60 0.68
CA THR A 113 -34.04 0.35 0.56
C THR A 113 -34.75 -0.05 1.86
N LEU A 114 -34.36 0.55 2.99
CA LEU A 114 -34.88 0.24 4.33
C LEU A 114 -36.42 0.31 4.45
N PRO A 115 -37.14 1.31 3.90
CA PRO A 115 -38.60 1.36 4.03
C PRO A 115 -39.30 0.15 3.42
N VAL A 116 -38.77 -0.34 2.30
CA VAL A 116 -39.32 -1.50 1.58
C VAL A 116 -39.04 -2.80 2.35
N VAL A 117 -37.84 -2.93 2.92
CA VAL A 117 -37.47 -4.08 3.75
C VAL A 117 -38.30 -4.12 5.04
N HIS A 118 -38.52 -2.96 5.67
CA HIS A 118 -39.35 -2.84 6.86
C HIS A 118 -40.81 -3.20 6.55
N ALA A 119 -41.37 -2.68 5.46
CA ALA A 119 -42.73 -3.01 5.02
C ALA A 119 -42.91 -4.51 4.66
N ALA A 120 -41.84 -5.17 4.23
CA ALA A 120 -41.84 -6.62 3.97
C ALA A 120 -41.79 -7.47 5.26
N GLY A 121 -41.47 -6.89 6.42
CA GLY A 121 -41.25 -7.64 7.66
C GLY A 121 -39.96 -8.46 7.68
N LEU A 122 -39.07 -8.27 6.72
CA LEU A 122 -37.87 -9.11 6.50
C LEU A 122 -36.58 -8.46 7.04
N LEU A 123 -36.67 -7.47 7.93
CA LEU A 123 -35.50 -6.75 8.43
C LEU A 123 -34.48 -7.69 9.10
N GLY A 124 -34.95 -8.64 9.91
CA GLY A 124 -34.10 -9.60 10.61
C GLY A 124 -33.35 -10.53 9.65
N SER A 125 -34.04 -11.09 8.66
CA SER A 125 -33.43 -11.99 7.67
C SER A 125 -32.55 -11.23 6.67
N ALA A 126 -32.94 -10.01 6.27
CA ALA A 126 -32.16 -9.18 5.36
C ALA A 126 -30.88 -8.60 5.98
N ALA A 127 -30.90 -8.25 7.27
CA ALA A 127 -29.74 -7.74 8.01
C ALA A 127 -28.79 -8.85 8.49
N ASN A 128 -29.13 -10.13 8.26
CA ASN A 128 -28.23 -11.24 8.56
C ASN A 128 -26.95 -11.11 7.71
N LEU A 129 -25.79 -11.20 8.35
CA LEU A 129 -24.48 -11.06 7.69
C LEU A 129 -24.03 -12.32 6.94
N VAL A 130 -24.61 -13.47 7.30
CA VAL A 130 -24.19 -14.79 6.79
C VAL A 130 -25.15 -15.26 5.69
N THR A 131 -26.45 -15.21 5.95
CA THR A 131 -27.46 -15.79 5.04
C THR A 131 -28.06 -14.75 4.11
N ILE A 132 -28.40 -15.16 2.88
CA ILE A 132 -29.16 -14.35 1.92
C ILE A 132 -30.63 -14.75 2.05
N PRO A 133 -31.57 -13.82 2.27
CA PRO A 133 -32.98 -14.13 2.58
C PRO A 133 -33.79 -14.54 1.34
N TYR A 134 -33.26 -15.36 0.44
CA TYR A 134 -33.93 -15.67 -0.83
C TYR A 134 -35.15 -16.59 -0.69
N ALA A 135 -35.24 -17.37 0.39
CA ALA A 135 -36.35 -18.30 0.63
C ALA A 135 -37.63 -17.62 1.13
N GLU A 136 -37.51 -16.45 1.77
CA GLU A 136 -38.62 -15.69 2.38
C GLU A 136 -39.08 -14.54 1.47
N MET A 137 -38.71 -14.58 0.19
CA MET A 137 -38.88 -13.44 -0.71
C MET A 137 -40.35 -13.12 -0.99
N PRO A 138 -40.71 -11.82 -1.02
CA PRO A 138 -42.03 -11.40 -1.46
C PRO A 138 -42.30 -11.84 -2.90
N ASN A 139 -43.56 -12.17 -3.21
CA ASN A 139 -43.98 -12.52 -4.57
C ASN A 139 -43.78 -11.38 -5.59
N ASN A 140 -43.67 -10.13 -5.11
CA ASN A 140 -43.37 -8.98 -5.94
C ASN A 140 -41.87 -8.91 -6.25
N VAL A 141 -41.53 -9.08 -7.54
CA VAL A 141 -40.14 -9.07 -8.04
C VAL A 141 -39.38 -7.79 -7.65
N LEU A 142 -40.02 -6.63 -7.72
CA LEU A 142 -39.39 -5.36 -7.36
C LEU A 142 -39.07 -5.31 -5.87
N GLN A 143 -40.02 -5.70 -5.03
CA GLN A 143 -39.84 -5.73 -3.58
C GLN A 143 -38.73 -6.71 -3.18
N GLY A 144 -38.74 -7.93 -3.74
CA GLY A 144 -37.68 -8.92 -3.50
C GLY A 144 -36.31 -8.43 -3.96
N THR A 145 -36.24 -7.75 -5.10
CA THR A 145 -34.99 -7.15 -5.60
C THR A 145 -34.46 -6.09 -4.62
N LEU A 146 -35.31 -5.21 -4.10
CA LEU A 146 -34.88 -4.18 -3.14
C LEU A 146 -34.43 -4.78 -1.80
N VAL A 147 -35.07 -5.86 -1.34
CA VAL A 147 -34.61 -6.63 -0.17
C VAL A 147 -33.23 -7.25 -0.42
N LEU A 148 -32.97 -7.77 -1.62
CA LEU A 148 -31.65 -8.28 -1.99
C LEU A 148 -30.59 -7.18 -2.07
N VAL A 149 -30.94 -6.01 -2.63
CA VAL A 149 -30.06 -4.83 -2.65
C VAL A 149 -29.68 -4.42 -1.24
N PHE A 150 -30.66 -4.32 -0.32
CA PHE A 150 -30.38 -4.04 1.09
C PHE A 150 -29.43 -5.07 1.69
N SER A 151 -29.75 -6.36 1.52
CA SER A 151 -29.00 -7.44 2.16
C SER A 151 -27.55 -7.52 1.67
N LEU A 152 -27.32 -7.35 0.36
CA LEU A 152 -25.98 -7.36 -0.22
C LEU A 152 -25.18 -6.12 0.19
N ASN A 153 -25.77 -4.92 0.14
CA ASN A 153 -25.06 -3.70 0.55
C ASN A 153 -24.76 -3.68 2.05
N TRP A 154 -25.64 -4.24 2.88
CA TRP A 154 -25.41 -4.40 4.30
C TRP A 154 -24.20 -5.29 4.58
N LYS A 155 -24.12 -6.44 3.90
CA LYS A 155 -22.97 -7.36 3.96
C LYS A 155 -21.69 -6.69 3.46
N LEU A 156 -21.73 -6.03 2.30
CA LEU A 156 -20.57 -5.34 1.73
C LEU A 156 -20.05 -4.22 2.64
N MET A 157 -20.95 -3.44 3.25
CA MET A 157 -20.57 -2.38 4.19
C MET A 157 -19.79 -2.96 5.37
N TRP A 158 -20.32 -3.98 6.03
CA TRP A 158 -19.65 -4.58 7.19
C TRP A 158 -18.38 -5.33 6.82
N LEU A 159 -18.38 -6.02 5.67
CA LEU A 159 -17.19 -6.68 5.15
C LEU A 159 -16.08 -5.67 4.92
N ASN A 160 -16.34 -4.58 4.21
CA ASN A 160 -15.32 -3.58 3.92
C ASN A 160 -14.89 -2.80 5.16
N LEU A 161 -15.71 -2.71 6.22
CA LEU A 161 -15.32 -2.10 7.49
C LEU A 161 -14.51 -3.02 8.42
N LEU A 162 -14.29 -4.28 8.06
CA LEU A 162 -13.43 -5.16 8.85
C LEU A 162 -12.01 -4.59 8.95
N PRO A 163 -11.34 -4.70 10.12
CA PRO A 163 -10.00 -4.18 10.34
C PRO A 163 -8.92 -5.10 9.71
N ALA A 164 -9.06 -5.41 8.43
CA ALA A 164 -8.14 -6.27 7.70
C ALA A 164 -7.72 -5.63 6.38
N TYR A 165 -6.42 -5.44 6.19
CA TYR A 165 -5.88 -5.03 4.89
C TYR A 165 -6.08 -6.18 3.89
N PRO A 166 -6.56 -5.95 2.65
CA PRO A 166 -6.70 -4.68 1.92
C PRO A 166 -8.06 -3.97 2.01
N LEU A 167 -8.97 -4.40 2.88
CA LEU A 167 -10.31 -3.80 3.03
C LEU A 167 -10.23 -2.36 3.57
N ASP A 168 -11.29 -1.58 3.36
CA ASP A 168 -11.37 -0.18 3.75
C ASP A 168 -11.15 0.04 5.26
N GLY A 169 -11.69 -0.83 6.10
CA GLY A 169 -11.52 -0.79 7.55
C GLY A 169 -10.06 -1.01 7.95
N GLY A 170 -9.34 -1.87 7.23
CA GLY A 170 -7.89 -2.04 7.37
C GLY A 170 -7.12 -0.79 6.98
N ARG A 171 -7.51 -0.12 5.89
CA ARG A 171 -6.93 1.15 5.44
C ARG A 171 -7.20 2.30 6.41
N ILE A 172 -8.42 2.41 6.94
CA ILE A 172 -8.79 3.37 7.98
C ILE A 172 -7.95 3.13 9.23
N LEU A 173 -7.83 1.87 9.67
CA LEU A 173 -6.99 1.51 10.80
C LEU A 173 -5.52 1.91 10.58
N GLN A 174 -4.99 1.62 9.39
CA GLN A 174 -3.61 1.97 9.02
C GLN A 174 -3.40 3.49 9.05
N ALA A 175 -4.29 4.26 8.45
CA ALA A 175 -4.21 5.72 8.44
C ALA A 175 -4.23 6.29 9.87
N LEU A 176 -5.09 5.75 10.74
CA LEU A 176 -5.19 6.17 12.14
C LEU A 176 -3.96 5.79 12.97
N VAL A 177 -3.42 4.58 12.80
CA VAL A 177 -2.24 4.11 13.53
C VAL A 177 -0.99 4.88 13.09
N ALA A 178 -0.85 5.15 11.79
CA ALA A 178 0.25 5.92 11.22
C ALA A 178 0.36 7.36 11.76
N THR A 179 -0.70 7.91 12.37
CA THR A 179 -0.61 9.21 13.07
C THR A 179 0.17 9.15 14.39
N ARG A 180 0.30 7.96 14.98
CA ARG A 180 0.89 7.75 16.31
C ARG A 180 2.19 6.94 16.31
N THR A 181 2.48 6.22 15.23
CA THR A 181 3.67 5.38 15.09
C THR A 181 4.41 5.68 13.78
N ASP A 182 5.61 5.15 13.63
CA ASP A 182 6.28 5.07 12.34
C ASP A 182 5.47 4.21 11.36
N ALA A 183 5.69 4.43 10.06
CA ALA A 183 4.93 3.80 8.98
C ALA A 183 5.12 2.28 8.96
N GLU A 184 6.34 1.80 9.22
CA GLU A 184 6.68 0.37 9.24
C GLU A 184 5.95 -0.37 10.38
N SER A 185 5.95 0.22 11.58
CA SER A 185 5.20 -0.30 12.72
C SER A 185 3.69 -0.27 12.49
N ALA A 186 3.16 0.78 11.84
CA ALA A 186 1.74 0.87 11.50
C ALA A 186 1.33 -0.26 10.54
N TRP A 187 2.13 -0.50 9.49
CA TRP A 187 1.91 -1.59 8.55
C TRP A 187 1.98 -2.96 9.22
N THR A 188 2.99 -3.19 10.06
CA THR A 188 3.16 -4.45 10.78
C THR A 188 1.97 -4.73 11.71
N LEU A 189 1.49 -3.71 12.44
CA LEU A 189 0.34 -3.84 13.32
C LEU A 189 -0.94 -4.13 12.52
N CYS A 190 -1.21 -3.38 11.46
CA CYS A 190 -2.41 -3.55 10.64
C CYS A 190 -2.43 -4.91 9.93
N HIS A 191 -1.28 -5.37 9.46
CA HIS A 191 -1.15 -6.71 8.89
C HIS A 191 -1.48 -7.79 9.92
N ARG A 192 -0.91 -7.71 11.13
CA ARG A 192 -1.23 -8.66 12.22
C ARG A 192 -2.71 -8.68 12.56
N ILE A 193 -3.34 -7.50 12.68
CA ILE A 193 -4.77 -7.40 12.97
C ILE A 193 -5.60 -7.99 11.81
N GLY A 194 -5.19 -7.79 10.56
CA GLY A 194 -5.84 -8.40 9.41
C GLY A 194 -5.77 -9.93 9.39
N ILE A 195 -4.60 -10.50 9.69
CA ILE A 195 -4.43 -11.96 9.82
C ILE A 195 -5.30 -12.51 10.94
N ILE A 196 -5.29 -11.87 12.12
CA ILE A 196 -6.15 -12.28 13.25
C ILE A 196 -7.61 -12.23 12.85
N THR A 197 -8.05 -11.16 12.17
CA THR A 197 -9.43 -11.00 11.70
C THR A 197 -9.83 -12.13 10.75
N GLY A 198 -9.00 -12.43 9.75
CA GLY A 198 -9.27 -13.51 8.80
C GLY A 198 -9.27 -14.90 9.44
N VAL A 199 -8.38 -15.15 10.40
CA VAL A 199 -8.34 -16.40 11.18
C VAL A 199 -9.60 -16.54 12.04
N VAL A 200 -10.00 -15.49 12.75
CA VAL A 200 -11.23 -15.49 13.56
C VAL A 200 -12.46 -15.75 12.70
N LEU A 201 -12.55 -15.14 11.52
CA LEU A 201 -13.63 -15.42 10.57
C LEU A 201 -13.61 -16.87 10.09
N ALA A 202 -12.43 -17.41 9.76
CA ALA A 202 -12.32 -18.78 9.30
C ALA A 202 -12.73 -19.80 10.38
N PHE A 203 -12.24 -19.61 11.62
CA PHE A 203 -12.65 -20.45 12.75
C PHE A 203 -14.12 -20.28 13.10
N GLY A 204 -14.65 -19.06 13.06
CA GLY A 204 -16.08 -18.80 13.22
C GLY A 204 -16.90 -19.57 12.18
N GLY A 205 -16.47 -19.55 10.92
CA GLY A 205 -17.10 -20.32 9.85
C GLY A 205 -17.12 -21.82 10.13
N LEU A 206 -16.05 -22.38 10.70
CA LEU A 206 -16.01 -23.79 11.09
C LEU A 206 -16.96 -24.11 12.26
N ILE A 207 -17.08 -23.21 13.24
CA ILE A 207 -17.97 -23.40 14.40
C ILE A 207 -19.44 -23.37 13.97
N PHE A 208 -19.78 -22.52 13.01
CA PHE A 208 -21.16 -22.34 12.52
C PHE A 208 -21.48 -23.20 11.28
N ASP A 209 -20.54 -24.03 10.81
CA ASP A 209 -20.66 -24.86 9.60
C ASP A 209 -20.93 -24.05 8.30
N GLU A 210 -20.36 -22.84 8.24
CA GLU A 210 -20.55 -21.88 7.15
C GLU A 210 -19.30 -21.80 6.27
N VAL A 211 -19.23 -22.69 5.29
CA VAL A 211 -18.09 -22.84 4.36
C VAL A 211 -17.71 -21.52 3.69
N TRP A 212 -18.68 -20.66 3.35
CA TRP A 212 -18.40 -19.35 2.74
C TRP A 212 -17.61 -18.43 3.66
N LEU A 213 -17.88 -18.45 4.97
CA LEU A 213 -17.17 -17.65 5.95
C LEU A 213 -15.73 -18.16 6.14
N VAL A 214 -15.54 -19.49 6.08
CA VAL A 214 -14.22 -20.14 6.05
C VAL A 214 -13.40 -19.67 4.85
N MET A 215 -13.99 -19.76 3.66
CA MET A 215 -13.34 -19.31 2.42
C MET A 215 -12.99 -17.82 2.44
N LEU A 216 -13.90 -16.99 2.95
CA LEU A 216 -13.68 -15.55 3.09
C LEU A 216 -12.52 -15.25 4.04
N GLY A 217 -12.49 -15.89 5.21
CA GLY A 217 -11.42 -15.72 6.19
C GLY A 217 -10.05 -16.11 5.61
N PHE A 218 -9.98 -17.26 4.93
CA PHE A 218 -8.76 -17.70 4.23
C PHE A 218 -8.34 -16.73 3.13
N LEU A 219 -9.29 -16.20 2.37
CA LEU A 219 -9.03 -15.24 1.31
C LEU A 219 -8.49 -13.91 1.86
N ILE A 220 -9.06 -13.39 2.95
CA ILE A 220 -8.55 -12.19 3.64
C ILE A 220 -7.11 -12.41 4.10
N VAL A 221 -6.81 -13.55 4.72
CA VAL A 221 -5.44 -13.91 5.15
C VAL A 221 -4.50 -13.94 3.96
N THR A 222 -4.89 -14.61 2.87
CA THR A 222 -4.05 -14.77 1.68
C THR A 222 -3.74 -13.42 1.02
N LEU A 223 -4.73 -12.54 0.92
CA LEU A 223 -4.53 -11.19 0.38
C LEU A 223 -3.66 -10.32 1.28
N GLY A 224 -3.88 -10.39 2.60
CA GLY A 224 -3.06 -9.68 3.56
C GLY A 224 -1.60 -10.09 3.48
N ILE A 225 -1.33 -11.40 3.32
CA ILE A 225 0.02 -11.96 3.12
C ILE A 225 0.62 -11.46 1.79
N GLN A 226 -0.14 -11.55 0.69
CA GLN A 226 0.33 -11.11 -0.62
C GLN A 226 0.74 -9.64 -0.60
N GLU A 227 -0.06 -8.78 0.01
CA GLU A 227 0.26 -7.35 0.09
C GLU A 227 1.51 -7.10 0.94
N PHE A 228 1.63 -7.78 2.09
CA PHE A 228 2.79 -7.63 2.97
C PHE A 228 4.10 -7.99 2.26
N TYR A 229 4.11 -9.07 1.46
CA TYR A 229 5.27 -9.40 0.64
C TYR A 229 5.54 -8.32 -0.42
N MET A 230 4.51 -7.75 -1.04
CA MET A 230 4.68 -6.68 -2.01
C MET A 230 5.26 -5.40 -1.41
N SER A 231 4.81 -5.00 -0.22
CA SER A 231 5.36 -3.83 0.48
C SER A 231 6.85 -4.00 0.78
N GLN A 232 7.27 -5.18 1.26
CA GLN A 232 8.69 -5.46 1.50
C GLN A 232 9.53 -5.53 0.23
N LEU A 233 8.96 -6.05 -0.87
CA LEU A 233 9.67 -6.10 -2.15
C LEU A 233 9.95 -4.68 -2.67
N VAL A 234 8.98 -3.76 -2.56
CA VAL A 234 9.18 -2.37 -2.99
C VAL A 234 10.29 -1.69 -2.19
N GLU A 235 10.30 -1.83 -0.86
CA GLU A 235 11.39 -1.30 -0.01
C GLU A 235 12.74 -1.92 -0.37
N ARG A 236 12.78 -3.24 -0.59
CA ARG A 236 14.01 -3.95 -0.95
C ARG A 236 14.52 -3.57 -2.33
N PHE A 237 13.63 -3.27 -3.28
CA PHE A 237 14.03 -2.77 -4.60
C PHE A 237 14.52 -1.32 -4.52
N ASP A 238 13.91 -0.47 -3.70
CA ASP A 238 14.41 0.88 -3.47
C ASP A 238 15.83 0.80 -2.86
N ASP A 239 16.03 0.00 -1.81
CA ASP A 239 17.36 -0.18 -1.19
C ASP A 239 18.39 -0.87 -2.13
N SER A 240 17.95 -1.84 -2.94
CA SER A 240 18.83 -2.58 -3.85
C SER A 240 19.15 -1.84 -5.15
N PHE A 241 18.29 -0.91 -5.57
CA PHE A 241 18.52 -0.04 -6.74
C PHE A 241 19.28 1.23 -6.34
N MET A 242 19.11 1.71 -5.11
CA MET A 242 19.67 2.96 -4.56
C MET A 242 21.05 2.80 -3.87
N GLY A 243 21.80 1.75 -4.19
CA GLY A 243 23.23 1.67 -3.88
C GLY A 243 24.10 2.67 -4.67
N TYR A 244 23.52 3.37 -5.65
CA TYR A 244 24.14 4.46 -6.39
C TYR A 244 23.60 5.82 -5.91
N ASP A 245 24.49 6.63 -5.32
CA ASP A 245 24.22 8.00 -4.88
C ASP A 245 23.99 8.94 -6.08
N PHE A 246 22.73 9.06 -6.53
CA PHE A 246 22.31 9.97 -7.58
C PHE A 246 22.15 11.44 -7.13
N SER A 247 22.49 11.78 -5.88
CA SER A 247 22.28 13.13 -5.33
C SER A 247 23.10 14.24 -6.02
N GLN A 248 24.13 13.87 -6.79
CA GLN A 248 25.06 14.80 -7.44
C GLN A 248 24.75 15.09 -8.93
N GLY A 249 23.94 14.26 -9.62
CA GLY A 249 23.91 14.25 -11.09
C GLY A 249 22.69 14.87 -11.78
N TYR A 250 21.50 14.83 -11.17
CA TYR A 250 20.24 15.24 -11.83
C TYR A 250 19.59 16.51 -11.25
N THR A 251 20.13 17.05 -10.16
CA THR A 251 19.52 18.18 -9.42
C THR A 251 19.76 19.55 -10.06
N SER A 252 20.49 19.64 -11.18
CA SER A 252 20.79 20.92 -11.84
C SER A 252 19.78 21.33 -12.93
N LEU A 253 18.92 20.43 -13.42
CA LEU A 253 18.01 20.74 -14.55
C LEU A 253 16.51 20.81 -14.19
N GLU A 254 16.06 20.25 -13.07
CA GLU A 254 14.64 20.34 -12.65
C GLU A 254 14.35 21.42 -11.60
N ARG A 255 15.37 22.14 -11.11
CA ARG A 255 15.19 23.17 -10.06
C ARG A 255 14.54 24.47 -10.56
N SER A 256 14.19 24.58 -11.83
CA SER A 256 13.60 25.79 -12.44
C SER A 256 12.08 25.76 -12.59
N ALA A 257 11.37 24.68 -12.21
CA ALA A 257 9.91 24.63 -12.33
C ALA A 257 9.22 24.12 -11.06
N SER A 258 9.00 25.07 -10.13
CA SER A 258 7.87 25.13 -9.19
C SER A 258 7.45 23.86 -8.42
N ASP A 259 7.97 23.69 -7.21
CA ASP A 259 7.22 23.10 -6.09
C ASP A 259 7.62 23.76 -4.75
N PRO A 260 6.71 24.46 -4.04
CA PRO A 260 6.99 24.97 -2.71
C PRO A 260 6.72 23.91 -1.63
N GLN A 261 7.81 23.40 -1.05
CA GLN A 261 7.96 22.94 0.34
C GLN A 261 7.42 21.54 0.73
N SER A 262 8.24 20.51 0.50
CA SER A 262 8.36 19.39 1.45
C SER A 262 9.55 19.66 2.39
N ARG A 263 9.27 20.11 3.62
CA ARG A 263 10.31 20.24 4.65
C ARG A 263 10.62 18.84 5.20
N PRO A 264 11.86 18.35 5.15
CA PRO A 264 12.22 17.09 5.79
C PRO A 264 11.97 17.17 7.30
N PRO A 265 11.63 16.05 7.97
CA PRO A 265 11.29 16.04 9.39
C PRO A 265 12.40 16.67 10.22
N ARG A 266 12.03 17.54 11.17
CA ARG A 266 12.97 18.25 12.03
C ARG A 266 13.69 17.26 12.95
N LYS A 267 14.84 16.73 12.49
CA LYS A 267 15.80 15.98 13.31
C LYS A 267 16.15 16.79 14.57
N GLY A 268 16.13 16.15 15.73
CA GLY A 268 16.39 16.80 17.03
C GLY A 268 17.77 17.45 17.12
N LEU A 269 17.92 18.46 17.99
CA LEU A 269 19.15 19.26 18.15
C LEU A 269 20.40 18.39 18.39
N LEU A 270 20.28 17.35 19.21
CA LEU A 270 21.34 16.37 19.49
C LEU A 270 21.79 15.59 18.25
N GLN A 271 20.84 15.22 17.39
CA GLN A 271 21.11 14.43 16.20
C GLN A 271 21.81 15.29 15.12
N ARG A 272 21.41 16.56 15.01
CA ARG A 272 22.09 17.55 14.15
C ARG A 272 23.52 17.84 14.62
N TRP A 273 23.73 17.98 15.93
CA TRP A 273 25.07 18.17 16.51
C TRP A 273 25.97 16.96 16.27
N LYS A 274 25.46 15.74 16.47
CA LYS A 274 26.21 14.50 16.22
C LYS A 274 26.57 14.33 14.74
N GLN A 275 25.63 14.64 13.83
CA GLN A 275 25.86 14.58 12.37
C GLN A 275 26.90 15.61 11.93
N LYS A 276 26.76 16.88 12.36
CA LYS A 276 27.73 17.94 12.05
C LYS A 276 29.14 17.59 12.55
N ARG A 277 29.25 17.04 13.77
CA ARG A 277 30.55 16.61 14.33
C ARG A 277 31.14 15.40 13.61
N ALA A 278 30.31 14.49 13.10
CA ALA A 278 30.77 13.36 12.31
C ALA A 278 31.25 13.81 10.92
N GLU A 279 30.54 14.75 10.31
CA GLU A 279 30.89 15.34 9.01
C GLU A 279 32.17 16.18 9.08
N GLU A 280 32.30 17.04 10.10
CA GLU A 280 33.54 17.79 10.36
C GLU A 280 34.75 16.87 10.60
N ARG A 281 34.56 15.73 11.28
CA ARG A 281 35.62 14.73 11.46
C ARG A 281 36.01 14.09 10.12
N ARG A 282 35.03 13.68 9.30
CA ARG A 282 35.29 13.09 7.97
C ARG A 282 36.05 14.05 7.07
N LEU A 283 35.61 15.31 6.98
CA LEU A 283 36.29 16.34 6.16
C LEU A 283 37.72 16.61 6.65
N ARG A 284 37.96 16.55 7.97
CA ARG A 284 39.30 16.71 8.53
C ARG A 284 40.20 15.52 8.19
N ASP A 285 39.68 14.30 8.32
CA ASP A 285 40.41 13.07 7.99
C ASP A 285 40.72 13.00 6.47
N GLU A 286 39.80 13.45 5.61
CA GLU A 286 40.02 13.55 4.16
C GLU A 286 41.11 14.56 3.80
N ARG A 287 41.11 15.74 4.44
CA ARG A 287 42.18 16.74 4.24
C ARG A 287 43.54 16.22 4.69
N GLU A 288 43.61 15.61 5.88
CA GLU A 288 44.86 15.02 6.39
C GLU A 288 45.38 13.91 5.46
N ARG A 289 44.48 13.11 4.88
CA ARG A 289 44.83 12.09 3.87
C ARG A 289 45.34 12.72 2.58
N ALA A 290 44.65 13.73 2.06
CA ALA A 290 45.06 14.41 0.84
C ALA A 290 46.45 15.06 0.99
N GLU A 291 46.71 15.73 2.11
CA GLU A 291 48.03 16.29 2.42
C GLU A 291 49.11 15.21 2.55
N THR A 292 48.77 14.06 3.12
CA THR A 292 49.69 12.91 3.25
C THR A 292 50.03 12.31 1.88
N VAL A 293 49.05 12.15 1.01
CA VAL A 293 49.23 11.64 -0.37
C VAL A 293 50.04 12.63 -1.19
N GLN A 294 49.77 13.93 -1.10
CA GLN A 294 50.53 14.94 -1.83
C GLN A 294 52.03 14.92 -1.42
N LYS A 295 52.32 14.85 -0.11
CA LYS A 295 53.70 14.72 0.37
C LYS A 295 54.35 13.40 -0.06
N LEU A 296 53.57 12.32 -0.13
CA LEU A 296 54.06 11.03 -0.61
C LEU A 296 54.45 11.13 -2.09
N ASP A 297 53.61 11.73 -2.94
CA ASP A 297 53.88 11.91 -4.36
C ASP A 297 55.10 12.79 -4.61
N GLU A 298 55.24 13.90 -3.88
CA GLU A 298 56.43 14.77 -3.94
C GLU A 298 57.72 14.02 -3.58
N LEU A 299 57.67 13.17 -2.55
CA LEU A 299 58.82 12.36 -2.15
C LEU A 299 59.12 11.24 -3.14
N LEU A 300 58.09 10.62 -3.75
CA LEU A 300 58.26 9.61 -4.78
C LEU A 300 58.85 10.19 -6.07
N ASP A 301 58.43 11.39 -6.48
CA ASP A 301 59.02 12.11 -7.63
C ASP A 301 60.49 12.46 -7.36
N LYS A 302 60.80 12.93 -6.14
CA LYS A 302 62.19 13.17 -5.71
C LYS A 302 63.05 11.91 -5.74
N VAL A 303 62.52 10.78 -5.27
CA VAL A 303 63.19 9.47 -5.35
C VAL A 303 63.38 9.02 -6.79
N HIS A 304 62.40 9.27 -7.65
CA HIS A 304 62.46 8.90 -9.07
C HIS A 304 63.55 9.68 -9.82
N ARG A 305 63.72 10.97 -9.52
CA ARG A 305 64.72 11.84 -10.19
C ARG A 305 66.14 11.67 -9.66
N GLU A 306 66.31 11.55 -8.34
CA GLU A 306 67.61 11.67 -7.68
C GLU A 306 68.07 10.37 -6.97
N GLY A 307 67.23 9.34 -6.94
CA GLY A 307 67.48 8.08 -6.25
C GLY A 307 67.18 8.13 -4.75
N MET A 308 67.08 6.95 -4.11
CA MET A 308 66.66 6.84 -2.70
C MET A 308 67.63 7.48 -1.68
N ASP A 309 68.85 7.81 -2.09
CA ASP A 309 69.88 8.38 -1.22
C ASP A 309 69.80 9.91 -1.09
N SER A 310 68.97 10.58 -1.90
CA SER A 310 68.70 12.02 -1.81
C SER A 310 67.74 12.43 -0.67
N LEU A 311 67.08 11.45 -0.04
CA LEU A 311 66.12 11.69 1.03
C LEU A 311 66.79 11.89 2.39
N SER A 312 66.32 12.88 3.14
CA SER A 312 66.72 13.09 4.53
C SER A 312 66.26 11.92 5.43
N PRO A 313 66.91 11.72 6.59
CA PRO A 313 66.46 10.70 7.55
C PRO A 313 65.01 10.88 8.02
N ALA A 314 64.47 12.11 7.98
CA ALA A 314 63.07 12.38 8.32
C ALA A 314 62.11 11.94 7.21
N GLU A 315 62.46 12.20 5.94
CA GLU A 315 61.66 11.80 4.77
C GLU A 315 61.62 10.26 4.62
N LYS A 316 62.74 9.58 4.85
CA LYS A 316 62.79 8.09 4.85
C LYS A 316 61.88 7.46 5.90
N ARG A 317 61.76 8.09 7.08
CA ARG A 317 60.85 7.64 8.16
C ARG A 317 59.39 7.86 7.77
N PHE A 318 59.07 9.01 7.18
CA PHE A 318 57.71 9.31 6.71
C PHE A 318 57.25 8.32 5.65
N LEU A 319 58.08 8.01 4.64
CA LEU A 319 57.74 7.04 3.60
C LEU A 319 57.45 5.64 4.17
N ARG A 320 58.25 5.17 5.13
CA ARG A 320 58.01 3.87 5.80
C ARG A 320 56.68 3.87 6.55
N GLN A 321 56.40 4.93 7.31
CA GLN A 321 55.17 5.04 8.09
C GLN A 321 53.91 5.16 7.19
N ALA A 322 54.02 5.90 6.08
CA ALA A 322 52.94 5.99 5.09
C ALA A 322 52.69 4.63 4.44
N SER A 323 53.75 3.93 4.00
CA SER A 323 53.66 2.60 3.39
C SER A 323 53.01 1.56 4.32
N GLU A 324 53.37 1.52 5.61
CA GLU A 324 52.74 0.64 6.59
C GLU A 324 51.25 0.94 6.83
N ARG A 325 50.87 2.22 6.80
CA ARG A 325 49.46 2.64 6.94
C ARG A 325 48.60 2.24 5.76
N PHE A 326 49.10 2.38 4.53
CA PHE A 326 48.35 1.95 3.33
C PHE A 326 48.25 0.42 3.27
N ARG A 327 49.33 -0.31 3.61
CA ARG A 327 49.32 -1.78 3.61
C ARG A 327 48.36 -2.39 4.64
N SER A 328 48.17 -1.75 5.79
CA SER A 328 47.22 -2.21 6.80
C SER A 328 45.75 -1.89 6.47
N GLN A 329 45.49 -0.88 5.64
CA GLN A 329 44.14 -0.53 5.17
C GLN A 329 43.66 -1.46 4.04
N ASP A 330 44.52 -1.76 3.07
CA ASP A 330 44.19 -2.67 1.97
C ASP A 330 43.95 -4.11 2.46
N GLY A 331 44.64 -4.54 3.52
CA GLY A 331 44.45 -5.85 4.16
C GLY A 331 43.17 -5.98 5.02
N ALA A 332 42.48 -4.88 5.32
CA ALA A 332 41.22 -4.89 6.07
C ALA A 332 39.97 -4.88 5.16
N GLN A 333 40.15 -4.76 3.84
CA GLN A 333 39.09 -4.75 2.82
C GLN A 333 39.00 -6.08 2.04
N GLN A 334 39.80 -7.10 2.38
CA GLN A 334 39.74 -8.48 1.86
C GLN A 334 39.15 -9.42 2.90
#